data_AF-A0A1G3APW1-F1
#
_entry.id   AF-A0A1G3APW1-F1
#
_cell.length_a   1.000
_cell.length_b   1.000
_cell.length_c   1.000
_cell.angle_alpha   90.00
_cell.angle_beta   90.00
_cell.angle_gamma   90.00
#
_symmetry.space_group_name_H-M   'P 1'
#
loop_
_entity.id
_entity.type
_entity.pdbx_description
1 polymer ?
#
loop_
_entity_poly.entity_id
_entity_poly.type
_entity_poly.pdbx_seq_one_letter_code
_entity_poly.pdbx_strand_id
1 'polypeptide(L)'
;MGTPHYMAPEQIEHPQEVDHRADIYSLGVVFYEMLTGELPIGLFAPPSKKVHVDVRLDEIVLHTLEKEPARRYQHASEIKTDVETVAGKGRDADVRYTREGTKSKLDVIRQQVQKPADGLIIAGGINILCIIPFTLLMGSMILTRSMLLPQAGLDAKVAALSLLVTCMGAVIIYGVMRMKELENYKWAVISTVLAMLPVSPGCVLGVPCGIWALAVLLRKEVRTAFAVVSGR
;
A
#
# COMPACT_ATOMS: atom_id res chain seq x y z
N MET A 1 52.83 0.55 -17.96
CA MET A 1 52.74 -0.83 -17.43
C MET A 1 51.51 -0.88 -16.56
N GLY A 2 50.51 -1.70 -16.92
CA GLY A 2 49.31 -1.87 -16.10
C GLY A 2 49.64 -2.53 -14.75
N THR A 3 48.75 -2.39 -13.77
CA THR A 3 48.90 -3.09 -12.49
C THR A 3 48.82 -4.61 -12.74
N PRO A 4 49.84 -5.41 -12.39
CA PRO A 4 49.96 -6.81 -12.81
C PRO A 4 48.77 -7.70 -12.49
N HIS A 5 48.04 -7.38 -11.41
CA HIS A 5 46.92 -8.18 -10.94
C HIS A 5 45.66 -8.10 -11.79
N TYR A 6 45.58 -7.16 -12.74
CA TYR A 6 44.44 -7.01 -13.65
C TYR A 6 44.75 -7.47 -15.07
N MET A 7 46.01 -7.83 -15.36
CA MET A 7 46.40 -8.25 -16.70
C MET A 7 45.84 -9.63 -17.04
N ALA A 8 45.35 -9.77 -18.28
CA ALA A 8 44.88 -11.04 -18.79
C ALA A 8 46.08 -12.01 -18.98
N PRO A 9 45.89 -13.33 -18.80
CA PRO A 9 46.97 -14.32 -18.92
C PRO A 9 47.73 -14.22 -20.25
N GLU A 10 47.02 -14.01 -21.36
CA GLU A 10 47.61 -13.87 -22.69
C GLU A 10 48.51 -12.63 -22.84
N GLN A 11 48.30 -11.57 -22.06
CA GLN A 11 49.19 -10.40 -22.07
C GLN A 11 50.58 -10.72 -21.50
N ILE A 12 50.69 -11.78 -20.71
CA ILE A 12 51.93 -12.26 -20.10
C ILE A 12 52.54 -13.38 -20.94
N GLU A 13 51.72 -14.35 -21.35
CA GLU A 13 52.15 -15.55 -22.07
C GLU A 13 52.41 -15.29 -23.56
N HIS A 14 51.50 -14.55 -24.23
CA HIS A 14 51.50 -14.34 -25.67
C HIS A 14 51.14 -12.89 -26.05
N PRO A 15 52.00 -11.89 -25.76
CA PRO A 15 51.68 -10.47 -25.95
C PRO A 15 51.31 -10.06 -27.39
N GLN A 16 51.72 -10.87 -28.38
CA GLN A 16 51.46 -10.62 -29.81
C GLN A 16 50.04 -11.03 -30.23
N GLU A 17 49.35 -11.85 -29.43
CA GLU A 17 48.02 -12.41 -29.74
C GLU A 17 46.89 -11.75 -28.92
N VAL A 18 47.20 -10.67 -28.21
CA VAL A 18 46.26 -9.94 -27.37
C VAL A 18 45.23 -9.21 -28.23
N ASP A 19 43.95 -9.41 -27.90
CA ASP A 19 42.82 -8.68 -28.49
C ASP A 19 41.94 -8.03 -27.41
N HIS A 20 40.78 -7.50 -27.81
CA HIS A 20 39.85 -6.80 -26.91
C HIS A 20 39.30 -7.67 -25.77
N ARG A 21 39.45 -9.00 -25.83
CA ARG A 21 39.00 -9.92 -24.77
C ARG A 21 39.92 -9.87 -23.55
N ALA A 22 41.11 -9.26 -23.66
CA ALA A 22 41.94 -8.94 -22.51
C ALA A 22 41.31 -7.84 -21.63
N ASP A 23 40.60 -6.88 -22.24
CA ASP A 23 39.86 -5.86 -21.49
C ASP A 23 38.64 -6.48 -20.79
N ILE A 24 38.00 -7.48 -21.39
CA ILE A 24 36.90 -8.25 -20.78
C ILE A 24 37.38 -8.97 -19.51
N TYR A 25 38.57 -9.58 -19.56
CA TYR A 25 39.18 -10.20 -18.39
C TYR A 25 39.47 -9.18 -17.29
N SER A 26 40.10 -8.07 -17.67
CA SER A 26 40.42 -6.98 -16.73
C SER A 26 39.15 -6.42 -16.06
N LEU A 27 38.06 -6.29 -16.82
CA LEU A 27 36.75 -5.91 -16.30
C LEU A 27 36.21 -6.95 -15.33
N GLY A 28 36.37 -8.24 -15.61
CA GLY A 28 36.01 -9.33 -14.70
C GLY A 28 36.75 -9.27 -13.36
N VAL A 29 38.05 -8.95 -13.38
CA VAL A 29 38.87 -8.77 -12.18
C VAL A 29 38.33 -7.60 -11.34
N VAL A 30 38.10 -6.45 -11.98
CA VAL A 30 37.52 -5.27 -11.30
C VAL A 30 36.13 -5.58 -10.77
N PHE A 31 35.31 -6.32 -11.51
CA PHE A 31 33.97 -6.67 -11.08
C PHE A 31 34.00 -7.59 -9.85
N TYR A 32 34.86 -8.60 -9.85
CA TYR A 32 35.08 -9.47 -8.69
C TYR A 32 35.55 -8.67 -7.46
N GLU A 33 36.52 -7.77 -7.65
CA GLU A 33 37.05 -6.93 -6.58
C GLU A 33 36.00 -5.95 -6.04
N MET A 34 35.20 -5.32 -6.90
CA MET A 34 34.11 -4.43 -6.46
C MET A 34 33.04 -5.17 -5.64
N LEU A 35 32.77 -6.43 -5.97
CA LEU A 35 31.77 -7.24 -5.26
C LEU A 35 32.32 -7.79 -3.93
N THR A 36 33.57 -8.26 -3.91
CA THR A 36 34.12 -9.02 -2.79
C THR A 36 35.14 -8.25 -1.94
N GLY A 37 35.68 -7.15 -2.45
CA GLY A 37 36.79 -6.39 -1.86
C GLY A 37 38.17 -7.05 -2.02
N GLU A 38 38.27 -8.17 -2.74
CA GLU A 38 39.50 -8.95 -2.90
C GLU A 38 39.79 -9.24 -4.38
N LEU A 39 41.05 -9.49 -4.73
CA LEU A 39 41.44 -9.87 -6.09
C LEU A 39 41.28 -11.39 -6.33
N PRO A 40 40.86 -11.83 -7.53
CA PRO A 40 40.69 -13.24 -7.89
C PRO A 40 42.03 -13.91 -8.23
N ILE A 41 42.91 -14.07 -7.24
CA ILE A 41 44.26 -14.64 -7.42
C ILE A 41 44.24 -16.15 -7.13
N GLY A 42 44.73 -16.95 -8.08
CA GLY A 42 44.88 -18.40 -7.91
C GLY A 42 43.53 -19.13 -7.84
N LEU A 43 43.29 -19.85 -6.75
CA LEU A 43 42.00 -20.51 -6.46
C LEU A 43 41.12 -19.56 -5.63
N PHE A 44 40.20 -18.88 -6.30
CA PHE A 44 39.25 -17.97 -5.65
C PHE A 44 37.84 -18.55 -5.65
N ALA A 45 37.06 -18.23 -4.62
CA ALA A 45 35.66 -18.62 -4.53
C ALA A 45 34.78 -17.63 -5.34
N PRO A 46 33.66 -18.08 -5.92
CA PRO A 46 32.71 -17.18 -6.57
C PRO A 46 32.16 -16.10 -5.62
N PRO A 47 31.78 -14.90 -6.12
CA PRO A 47 31.31 -13.78 -5.31
C PRO A 47 30.18 -14.14 -4.32
N SER A 48 29.17 -14.91 -4.74
CA SER A 48 28.02 -15.28 -3.89
C SER A 48 28.37 -16.11 -2.67
N LYS A 49 29.53 -16.79 -2.67
CA LYS A 49 30.03 -17.54 -1.52
C LYS A 49 30.76 -16.66 -0.50
N LYS A 50 31.21 -15.48 -0.91
CA LYS A 50 31.92 -14.51 -0.04
C LYS A 50 31.01 -13.41 0.47
N VAL A 51 30.11 -12.92 -0.37
CA VAL A 51 29.22 -11.80 -0.08
C VAL A 51 27.78 -12.14 -0.47
N HIS A 52 26.82 -11.46 0.17
CA HIS A 52 25.41 -11.65 -0.13
C HIS A 52 25.02 -10.94 -1.43
N VAL A 53 25.25 -11.61 -2.57
CA VAL A 53 24.92 -11.15 -3.92
C VAL A 53 24.12 -12.22 -4.66
N ASP A 54 23.40 -11.83 -5.72
CA ASP A 54 22.66 -12.78 -6.55
C ASP A 54 23.64 -13.79 -7.18
N VAL A 55 23.37 -15.09 -6.99
CA VAL A 55 24.19 -16.20 -7.50
C VAL A 55 24.40 -16.12 -9.02
N ARG A 56 23.47 -15.51 -9.75
CA ARG A 56 23.59 -15.30 -11.20
C ARG A 56 24.73 -14.35 -11.59
N LEU A 57 25.20 -13.50 -10.68
CA LEU A 57 26.40 -12.68 -10.89
C LEU A 57 27.67 -13.52 -10.94
N ASP A 58 27.69 -14.68 -10.28
CA ASP A 58 28.85 -15.57 -10.31
C ASP A 58 29.13 -16.06 -11.73
N GLU A 59 28.09 -16.40 -12.48
CA GLU A 59 28.21 -16.88 -13.86
C GLU A 59 28.85 -15.81 -14.74
N ILE A 60 28.38 -14.56 -14.64
CA ILE A 60 28.91 -13.43 -15.41
C ILE A 60 30.38 -13.19 -15.05
N VAL A 61 30.70 -13.12 -13.75
CA VAL A 61 32.07 -12.84 -13.28
C VAL A 61 33.01 -13.98 -13.65
N LEU A 62 32.63 -15.24 -13.45
CA LEU A 62 33.48 -16.39 -13.78
C LEU A 62 33.68 -16.53 -15.29
N HIS A 63 32.67 -16.26 -16.11
CA HIS A 63 32.77 -16.32 -17.56
C HIS A 63 33.69 -15.22 -18.12
N THR A 64 33.70 -14.01 -17.52
CA THR A 64 34.69 -12.98 -17.88
C THR A 64 36.13 -13.36 -17.48
N LEU A 65 36.30 -14.17 -16.43
CA LEU A 65 37.59 -14.60 -15.88
C LEU A 65 38.10 -15.95 -16.45
N GLU A 66 37.46 -16.48 -17.50
CA GLU A 66 37.92 -17.69 -18.17
C GLU A 66 39.37 -17.56 -18.68
N LYS A 67 40.17 -18.63 -18.57
CA LYS A 67 41.59 -18.55 -18.96
C LYS A 67 41.76 -18.44 -20.47
N GLU A 68 41.05 -19.27 -21.22
CA GLU A 68 41.07 -19.26 -22.68
C GLU A 68 40.22 -18.08 -23.21
N PRO A 69 40.79 -17.13 -23.98
CA PRO A 69 40.03 -15.98 -24.51
C PRO A 69 38.79 -16.38 -25.34
N ALA A 70 38.87 -17.52 -26.05
CA ALA A 70 37.76 -18.06 -26.83
C ALA A 70 36.56 -18.53 -25.98
N ARG A 71 36.77 -18.78 -24.69
CA ARG A 71 35.71 -19.17 -23.74
C ARG A 71 35.13 -18.02 -22.94
N ARG A 72 35.68 -16.80 -23.09
CA ARG A 72 35.11 -15.59 -22.48
C ARG A 72 33.94 -15.08 -23.33
N TYR A 73 33.26 -14.06 -22.83
CA TYR A 73 32.42 -13.21 -23.65
C TYR A 73 33.20 -12.66 -24.85
N GLN A 74 32.58 -12.65 -26.02
CA GLN A 74 33.22 -12.12 -27.23
C GLN A 74 32.99 -10.61 -27.35
N HIS A 75 31.91 -10.08 -26.76
CA HIS A 75 31.61 -8.64 -26.75
C HIS A 75 31.16 -8.14 -25.37
N ALA A 76 31.61 -6.93 -25.01
CA ALA A 76 31.20 -6.28 -23.75
C ALA A 76 29.68 -6.01 -23.66
N SER A 77 28.97 -5.95 -24.79
CA SER A 77 27.51 -5.81 -24.85
C SER A 77 26.78 -7.03 -24.26
N GLU A 78 27.38 -8.22 -24.34
CA GLU A 78 26.82 -9.44 -23.76
C GLU A 78 26.84 -9.35 -22.22
N ILE A 79 27.98 -8.93 -21.66
CA ILE A 79 28.15 -8.68 -20.22
C ILE A 79 27.10 -7.68 -19.73
N LYS A 80 26.93 -6.55 -20.45
CA LYS A 80 25.92 -5.54 -20.12
C LYS A 80 24.51 -6.16 -20.07
N THR A 81 24.15 -6.94 -21.08
CA THR A 81 22.82 -7.56 -21.20
C THR A 81 22.55 -8.51 -20.03
N ASP A 82 23.54 -9.32 -19.66
CA ASP A 82 23.41 -10.27 -18.56
C ASP A 82 23.29 -9.56 -17.22
N VAL A 83 24.11 -8.52 -16.98
CA VAL A 83 24.04 -7.70 -15.77
C VAL A 83 22.70 -6.98 -15.66
N GLU A 84 22.19 -6.38 -16.75
CA GLU A 84 20.88 -5.73 -16.78
C GLU A 84 19.74 -6.73 -16.51
N THR A 85 19.85 -7.97 -16.98
CA THR A 85 18.88 -9.04 -16.73
C THR A 85 18.86 -9.46 -15.25
N VAL A 86 20.01 -9.44 -14.57
CA VAL A 86 20.08 -9.69 -13.12
C VAL A 86 19.52 -8.49 -12.35
N ALA A 87 19.93 -7.28 -12.69
CA ALA A 87 19.48 -6.04 -12.05
C ALA A 87 17.98 -5.78 -12.22
N GLY A 88 17.42 -6.08 -13.39
CA GLY A 88 15.99 -5.90 -13.71
C GLY A 88 15.07 -6.76 -12.83
N LYS A 89 15.44 -8.03 -12.62
CA LYS A 89 14.69 -8.92 -11.71
C LYS A 89 14.77 -8.48 -10.25
N GLY A 90 15.93 -7.96 -9.82
CA GLY A 90 16.09 -7.39 -8.47
C GLY A 90 15.17 -6.20 -8.23
N ARG A 91 15.01 -5.31 -9.23
CA ARG A 91 14.10 -4.15 -9.13
C ARG A 91 12.63 -4.56 -9.05
N ASP A 92 12.21 -5.54 -9.84
CA ASP A 92 10.81 -6.02 -9.79
C ASP A 92 10.48 -6.69 -8.45
N ALA A 93 11.43 -7.44 -7.89
CA ALA A 93 11.29 -8.06 -6.57
C ALA A 93 11.19 -7.00 -5.46
N ASP A 94 12.03 -5.97 -5.49
CA ASP A 94 12.04 -4.89 -4.48
C ASP A 94 10.78 -4.02 -4.55
N VAL A 95 10.34 -3.67 -5.77
CA VAL A 95 9.07 -2.94 -5.99
C VAL A 95 7.89 -3.78 -5.51
N ARG A 96 7.88 -5.09 -5.80
CA ARG A 96 6.82 -6.00 -5.35
C ARG A 96 6.80 -6.12 -3.83
N TYR A 97 7.96 -6.29 -3.19
CA TYR A 97 8.08 -6.36 -1.73
C TYR A 97 7.55 -5.09 -1.07
N THR A 98 7.95 -3.92 -1.57
CA THR A 98 7.49 -2.62 -1.08
C THR A 98 5.98 -2.44 -1.25
N ARG A 99 5.43 -2.87 -2.39
CA ARG A 99 4.00 -2.80 -2.70
C ARG A 99 3.18 -3.76 -1.83
N GLU A 100 3.63 -4.98 -1.63
CA GLU A 100 2.99 -5.98 -0.76
C GLU A 100 3.03 -5.53 0.71
N GLY A 101 4.17 -5.00 1.19
CA GLY A 101 4.28 -4.43 2.53
C GLY A 101 3.34 -3.23 2.73
N THR A 102 3.22 -2.36 1.73
CA THR A 102 2.27 -1.23 1.76
C THR A 102 0.82 -1.72 1.77
N LYS A 103 0.47 -2.69 0.93
CA LYS A 103 -0.87 -3.29 0.88
C LYS A 103 -1.23 -3.93 2.22
N SER A 104 -0.32 -4.72 2.78
CA SER A 104 -0.49 -5.36 4.10
C SER A 104 -0.74 -4.33 5.21
N LYS A 105 0.04 -3.24 5.25
CA LYS A 105 -0.18 -2.14 6.22
C LYS A 105 -1.56 -1.48 6.03
N LEU A 106 -1.97 -1.22 4.79
CA LEU A 106 -3.29 -0.65 4.51
C LEU A 106 -4.43 -1.59 4.93
N ASP A 107 -4.27 -2.91 4.74
CA ASP A 107 -5.28 -3.90 5.13
C ASP A 107 -5.42 -3.98 6.67
N VAL A 108 -4.33 -3.87 7.41
CA VAL A 108 -4.37 -3.75 8.88
C VAL A 108 -5.13 -2.49 9.31
N ILE A 109 -4.88 -1.35 8.65
CA ILE A 109 -5.58 -0.09 8.94
C ILE A 109 -7.08 -0.21 8.61
N ARG A 110 -7.44 -0.79 7.46
CA ARG A 110 -8.84 -1.07 7.10
C ARG A 110 -9.52 -1.91 8.17
N GLN A 111 -8.85 -2.96 8.65
CA GLN A 111 -9.39 -3.80 9.70
C GLN A 111 -9.64 -3.03 11.01
N GLN A 112 -8.76 -2.08 11.38
CA GLN A 112 -8.96 -1.23 12.56
C GLN A 112 -10.17 -0.30 12.42
N VAL A 113 -10.42 0.21 11.21
CA VAL A 113 -11.52 1.14 10.89
C VAL A 113 -12.86 0.40 10.72
N GLN A 114 -12.84 -0.83 10.23
CA GLN A 114 -14.06 -1.63 10.00
C GLN A 114 -14.77 -2.00 11.30
N LYS A 115 -14.04 -2.35 12.37
CA LYS A 115 -14.64 -2.75 13.64
C LYS A 115 -15.55 -1.66 14.25
N PRO A 116 -15.13 -0.38 14.38
CA PRO A 116 -16.03 0.69 14.80
C PRO A 116 -17.11 1.02 13.76
N ALA A 117 -16.79 0.89 12.47
CA ALA A 117 -17.74 1.15 11.39
C ALA A 117 -18.95 0.19 11.43
N ASP A 118 -18.73 -1.10 11.70
CA ASP A 118 -19.82 -2.08 11.79
C ASP A 118 -20.78 -1.76 12.96
N GLY A 119 -20.25 -1.30 14.09
CA GLY A 119 -21.07 -0.80 15.22
C GLY A 119 -21.92 0.42 14.85
N LEU A 120 -21.35 1.35 14.07
CA LEU A 120 -22.07 2.53 13.56
C LEU A 120 -23.14 2.18 12.52
N ILE A 121 -22.90 1.17 11.66
CA ILE A 121 -23.92 0.66 10.72
C ILE A 121 -25.11 0.09 11.49
N ILE A 122 -24.86 -0.69 12.55
CA ILE A 122 -25.93 -1.23 13.40
C ILE A 122 -26.72 -0.10 14.06
N ALA A 123 -26.04 0.92 14.61
CA ALA A 123 -26.69 2.09 15.20
C ALA A 123 -27.56 2.86 14.18
N GLY A 124 -27.04 3.09 12.97
CA GLY A 124 -27.79 3.72 11.87
C GLY A 124 -28.97 2.86 11.39
N GLY A 125 -28.81 1.54 11.34
CA GLY A 125 -29.85 0.59 10.99
C GLY A 125 -31.00 0.57 12.00
N ILE A 126 -30.70 0.57 13.31
CA ILE A 126 -31.71 0.69 14.37
C ILE A 126 -32.46 2.02 14.26
N ASN A 127 -31.76 3.10 13.95
CA ASN A 127 -32.37 4.41 13.76
C ASN A 127 -33.40 4.38 12.61
N ILE A 128 -33.01 3.87 11.44
CA ILE A 128 -33.92 3.70 10.29
C ILE A 128 -35.09 2.77 10.63
N LEU A 129 -34.82 1.63 11.27
CA LEU A 129 -35.82 0.63 11.62
C LEU A 129 -36.88 1.17 12.60
N CYS A 130 -36.48 1.96 13.59
CA CYS A 130 -37.40 2.51 14.58
C CYS A 130 -38.07 3.81 14.13
N ILE A 131 -37.34 4.70 13.42
CA ILE A 131 -37.85 6.03 13.09
C ILE A 131 -38.69 6.04 11.82
N ILE A 132 -38.43 5.21 10.81
CA ILE A 132 -39.26 5.16 9.59
C ILE A 132 -40.73 4.80 9.88
N PRO A 133 -41.06 3.72 10.61
CA PRO A 133 -42.46 3.42 10.92
C PRO A 133 -43.09 4.50 11.81
N PHE A 134 -42.32 5.09 12.73
CA PHE A 134 -42.79 6.19 13.57
C PHE A 134 -43.10 7.46 12.77
N THR A 135 -42.23 7.86 11.83
CA THR A 135 -42.45 8.99 10.92
C THR A 135 -43.67 8.76 10.03
N LEU A 136 -43.84 7.56 9.47
CA LEU A 136 -44.99 7.23 8.63
C LEU A 136 -46.31 7.24 9.43
N LEU A 137 -46.31 6.71 10.65
CA LEU A 137 -47.48 6.70 11.54
C LEU A 137 -47.85 8.12 12.02
N MET A 138 -46.87 8.90 12.46
CA MET A 138 -47.10 10.28 12.87
C MET A 138 -47.54 11.15 11.69
N GLY A 139 -46.93 10.95 10.51
CA GLY A 139 -47.31 11.66 9.29
C GLY A 139 -48.76 11.38 8.87
N SER A 140 -49.21 10.11 8.94
CA SER A 140 -50.59 9.75 8.62
C SER A 140 -51.58 10.30 9.66
N MET A 141 -51.28 10.22 10.95
CA MET A 141 -52.10 10.85 12.00
C MET A 141 -52.22 12.36 11.83
N ILE A 142 -51.12 13.06 11.53
CA ILE A 142 -51.10 14.51 11.31
C ILE A 142 -51.93 14.87 10.08
N LEU A 143 -51.81 14.11 8.98
CA LEU A 143 -52.58 14.33 7.77
C LEU A 143 -54.10 14.12 7.99
N THR A 144 -54.48 13.09 8.73
CA THR A 144 -55.88 12.86 9.11
C THR A 144 -56.41 14.00 10.00
N ARG A 145 -55.59 14.46 10.96
CA ARG A 145 -55.98 15.53 11.89
C ARG A 145 -56.07 16.90 11.22
N SER A 146 -55.18 17.22 10.28
CA SER A 146 -55.20 18.49 9.54
C SER A 146 -56.42 18.62 8.62
N MET A 147 -56.99 17.50 8.18
CA MET A 147 -58.28 17.47 7.46
C MET A 147 -59.48 17.72 8.38
N LEU A 148 -59.35 17.44 9.68
CA LEU A 148 -60.43 17.55 10.68
C LEU A 148 -60.41 18.87 11.47
N LEU A 149 -59.25 19.45 11.78
CA LEU A 149 -59.09 20.68 12.57
C LEU A 149 -57.96 21.56 11.99
N PRO A 150 -58.24 22.73 11.38
CA PRO A 150 -57.26 23.54 10.63
C PRO A 150 -56.21 24.31 11.45
N GLN A 151 -56.20 24.19 12.79
CA GLN A 151 -55.30 24.96 13.66
C GLN A 151 -54.27 24.05 14.33
N ALA A 152 -53.14 23.78 13.67
CA ALA A 152 -52.03 23.07 14.30
C ALA A 152 -50.66 23.46 13.72
N GLY A 153 -50.00 24.47 14.33
CA GLY A 153 -48.61 24.82 14.01
C GLY A 153 -47.55 23.90 14.66
N LEU A 154 -47.93 23.10 15.65
CA LEU A 154 -47.03 22.17 16.36
C LEU A 154 -46.85 20.86 15.59
N ASP A 155 -47.90 20.37 14.94
CA ASP A 155 -47.93 19.08 14.24
C ASP A 155 -46.97 19.06 13.04
N ALA A 156 -46.91 20.16 12.26
CA ALA A 156 -45.98 20.29 11.15
C ALA A 156 -44.50 20.29 11.58
N LYS A 157 -44.18 20.89 12.74
CA LYS A 157 -42.81 20.93 13.26
C LYS A 157 -42.32 19.55 13.71
N VAL A 158 -43.20 18.76 14.33
CA VAL A 158 -42.88 17.39 14.76
C VAL A 158 -42.64 16.49 13.53
N ALA A 159 -43.49 16.59 12.50
CA ALA A 159 -43.27 15.87 11.24
C ALA A 159 -41.93 16.25 10.58
N ALA A 160 -41.63 17.56 10.48
CA ALA A 160 -40.38 18.05 9.90
C ALA A 160 -39.13 17.56 10.67
N LEU A 161 -39.17 17.58 12.01
CA LEU A 161 -38.08 17.09 12.84
C LEU A 161 -37.84 15.58 12.63
N SER A 162 -38.92 14.80 12.56
CA SER A 162 -38.83 13.35 12.38
C SER A 162 -38.29 12.94 10.99
N LEU A 163 -38.63 13.70 9.93
CA LEU A 163 -38.05 13.54 8.60
C LEU A 163 -36.54 13.87 8.60
N LEU A 164 -36.15 14.96 9.26
CA LEU A 164 -34.75 15.38 9.38
C LEU A 164 -33.89 14.29 10.06
N VAL A 165 -34.37 13.72 11.17
CA VAL A 165 -33.64 12.65 11.89
C VAL A 165 -33.53 11.38 11.03
N THR A 166 -34.53 11.09 10.19
CA THR A 166 -34.47 9.98 9.22
C THR A 166 -33.39 10.21 8.17
N CYS A 167 -33.30 11.42 7.61
CA CYS A 167 -32.26 11.80 6.67
C CYS A 167 -30.86 11.70 7.30
N MET A 168 -30.70 12.08 8.57
CA MET A 168 -29.43 11.90 9.30
C MET A 168 -29.00 10.44 9.36
N GLY A 169 -29.93 9.49 9.56
CA GLY A 169 -29.64 8.06 9.55
C GLY A 169 -29.04 7.58 8.23
N ALA A 170 -29.59 8.04 7.10
CA ALA A 170 -29.06 7.73 5.76
C ALA A 170 -27.65 8.32 5.55
N VAL A 171 -27.42 9.56 6.01
CA VAL A 171 -26.09 10.21 5.94
C VAL A 171 -25.05 9.48 6.80
N ILE A 172 -25.44 8.99 7.98
CA ILE A 172 -24.55 8.20 8.84
C ILE A 172 -24.12 6.93 8.10
N ILE A 173 -25.07 6.15 7.58
CA ILE A 173 -24.78 4.90 6.87
C ILE A 173 -23.90 5.18 5.65
N TYR A 174 -24.22 6.20 4.85
CA TYR A 174 -23.42 6.58 3.69
C TYR A 174 -21.97 6.93 4.07
N GLY A 175 -21.77 7.80 5.07
CA GLY A 175 -20.43 8.20 5.50
C GLY A 175 -19.63 7.04 6.12
N VAL A 176 -20.30 6.11 6.80
CA VAL A 176 -19.67 4.92 7.38
C VAL A 176 -19.31 3.89 6.29
N MET A 177 -20.11 3.73 5.25
CA MET A 177 -19.75 2.91 4.09
C MET A 177 -18.46 3.44 3.43
N ARG A 178 -18.37 4.75 3.23
CA ARG A 178 -17.14 5.39 2.70
C ARG A 178 -15.94 5.28 3.65
N MET A 179 -16.18 5.33 4.95
CA MET A 179 -15.16 5.06 5.96
C MET A 179 -14.53 3.66 5.81
N LYS A 180 -15.32 2.62 5.48
CA LYS A 180 -14.82 1.24 5.27
C LYS A 180 -13.91 1.12 4.05
N GLU A 181 -14.13 1.97 3.04
CA GLU A 181 -13.32 2.04 1.82
C GLU A 181 -12.05 2.90 1.99
N LEU A 182 -11.90 3.57 3.14
CA LEU A 182 -10.90 4.63 3.38
C LEU A 182 -11.06 5.81 2.43
N GLU A 183 -12.29 6.06 1.99
CA GLU A 183 -12.62 7.15 1.09
C GLU A 183 -13.10 8.37 1.86
N ASN A 184 -12.58 9.54 1.47
CA ASN A 184 -13.06 10.85 1.92
C ASN A 184 -13.17 10.99 3.45
N TYR A 185 -12.03 11.24 4.11
CA TYR A 185 -11.93 11.43 5.57
C TYR A 185 -12.99 12.38 6.17
N LYS A 186 -13.36 13.45 5.45
CA LYS A 186 -14.36 14.42 5.90
C LYS A 186 -15.73 13.76 6.15
N TRP A 187 -16.20 12.92 5.23
CA TRP A 187 -17.49 12.24 5.35
C TRP A 187 -17.48 11.22 6.50
N ALA A 188 -16.37 10.51 6.70
CA ALA A 188 -16.20 9.56 7.80
C ALA A 188 -16.28 10.24 9.18
N VAL A 189 -15.69 11.43 9.33
CA VAL A 189 -15.79 12.21 10.57
C VAL A 189 -17.20 12.75 10.78
N ILE A 190 -17.82 13.32 9.73
CA ILE A 190 -19.18 13.89 9.82
C ILE A 190 -20.19 12.83 10.27
N SER A 191 -20.19 11.65 9.64
CA SER A 191 -21.11 10.57 10.03
C SER A 191 -20.88 10.08 11.46
N THR A 192 -19.61 9.98 11.88
CA THR A 192 -19.23 9.57 13.24
C THR A 192 -19.72 10.58 14.28
N VAL A 193 -19.55 11.88 14.03
CA VAL A 193 -20.03 12.95 14.92
C VAL A 193 -21.56 12.97 14.95
N LEU A 194 -22.21 12.81 13.79
CA LEU A 194 -23.66 12.80 13.67
C LEU A 194 -24.29 11.63 14.45
N ALA A 195 -23.62 10.47 14.49
CA ALA A 195 -24.06 9.29 15.23
C ALA A 195 -23.98 9.43 16.76
N MET A 196 -23.19 10.38 17.28
CA MET A 196 -23.11 10.65 18.72
C MET A 196 -24.24 11.53 19.24
N LEU A 197 -24.99 12.20 18.37
CA LEU A 197 -26.03 13.13 18.81
C LEU A 197 -27.22 12.38 19.44
N PRO A 198 -27.72 12.81 20.60
CA PRO A 198 -28.81 12.14 21.32
C PRO A 198 -30.19 12.47 20.74
N VAL A 199 -30.33 12.41 19.41
CA VAL A 199 -31.56 12.76 18.68
C VAL A 199 -32.39 11.54 18.30
N SER A 200 -31.82 10.34 18.41
CA SER A 200 -32.49 9.09 18.04
C SER A 200 -32.21 7.97 19.06
N PRO A 201 -33.09 6.97 19.18
CA PRO A 201 -32.87 5.81 20.05
C PRO A 201 -31.63 4.98 19.67
N GLY A 202 -31.11 5.14 18.44
CA GLY A 202 -29.83 4.55 18.02
C GLY A 202 -28.60 5.12 18.73
N CYS A 203 -28.74 6.23 19.48
CA CYS A 203 -27.63 6.88 20.20
C CYS A 203 -27.01 6.00 21.29
N VAL A 204 -27.76 5.05 21.85
CA VAL A 204 -27.28 4.14 22.91
C VAL A 204 -26.06 3.34 22.44
N LEU A 205 -26.07 2.92 21.18
CA LEU A 205 -24.92 2.28 20.53
C LEU A 205 -24.06 3.29 19.77
N GLY A 206 -24.68 4.33 19.21
CA GLY A 206 -24.00 5.37 18.43
C GLY A 206 -22.96 6.16 19.21
N VAL A 207 -23.19 6.47 20.49
CA VAL A 207 -22.24 7.21 21.34
C VAL A 207 -20.98 6.40 21.62
N PRO A 208 -21.02 5.19 22.21
CA PRO A 208 -19.80 4.42 22.47
C PRO A 208 -19.07 4.01 21.19
N CYS A 209 -19.80 3.56 20.15
CA CYS A 209 -19.18 3.22 18.87
C CYS A 209 -18.63 4.45 18.15
N GLY A 210 -19.31 5.59 18.24
CA GLY A 210 -18.85 6.86 17.68
C GLY A 210 -17.56 7.33 18.34
N ILE A 211 -17.46 7.27 19.67
CA ILE A 211 -16.25 7.70 20.39
C ILE A 211 -15.08 6.82 19.96
N TRP A 212 -15.32 5.52 19.87
CA TRP A 212 -14.32 4.57 19.38
C TRP A 212 -13.91 4.84 17.93
N ALA A 213 -14.87 5.08 17.04
CA ALA A 213 -14.62 5.44 15.64
C ALA A 213 -13.79 6.72 15.52
N LEU A 214 -14.13 7.75 16.29
CA LEU A 214 -13.42 9.02 16.29
C LEU A 214 -11.98 8.86 16.81
N ALA A 215 -11.80 8.10 17.89
CA ALA A 215 -10.48 7.79 18.43
C ALA A 215 -9.60 7.04 17.41
N VAL A 216 -10.19 6.12 16.61
CA VAL A 216 -9.49 5.44 15.52
C VAL A 216 -9.16 6.40 14.38
N LEU A 217 -10.11 7.24 13.95
CA LEU A 217 -9.91 8.23 12.88
C LEU A 217 -8.86 9.30 13.22
N LEU A 218 -8.70 9.63 14.50
CA LEU A 218 -7.71 10.61 14.96
C LEU A 218 -6.27 10.05 14.98
N ARG A 219 -6.08 8.74 14.81
CA ARG A 219 -4.74 8.16 14.71
C ARG A 219 -4.04 8.67 13.46
N LYS A 220 -2.79 9.12 13.61
CA LYS A 220 -1.98 9.65 12.50
C LYS A 220 -1.90 8.67 11.33
N GLU A 221 -1.70 7.38 11.64
CA GLU A 221 -1.63 6.27 10.67
C GLU A 221 -2.89 6.16 9.81
N VAL A 222 -4.06 6.25 10.46
CA VAL A 222 -5.36 6.18 9.78
C VAL A 222 -5.55 7.40 8.88
N ARG A 223 -5.30 8.61 9.40
CA ARG A 223 -5.39 9.85 8.60
C ARG A 223 -4.48 9.81 7.37
N THR A 224 -3.25 9.31 7.52
CA THR A 224 -2.34 9.16 6.38
C THR A 224 -2.83 8.13 5.37
N ALA A 225 -3.44 7.02 5.82
CA ALA A 225 -4.00 6.01 4.92
C ALA A 225 -5.16 6.59 4.08
N PHE A 226 -6.05 7.38 4.69
CA PHE A 226 -7.09 8.09 3.95
C PHE A 226 -6.49 9.01 2.87
N ALA A 227 -5.44 9.78 3.19
CA ALA A 227 -4.80 10.67 2.22
C ALA A 227 -4.12 9.91 1.06
N VAL A 228 -3.49 8.76 1.34
CA VAL A 228 -2.84 7.92 0.31
C VAL A 228 -3.85 7.27 -0.61
N VAL A 229 -5.00 6.84 -0.09
CA VAL A 229 -6.05 6.17 -0.88
C VAL A 229 -6.87 7.19 -1.67
N SER A 230 -7.24 8.33 -1.08
CA SER A 230 -8.05 9.36 -1.74
C SER A 230 -7.29 10.24 -2.74
N GLY A 231 -5.95 10.19 -2.71
CA GLY A 231 -5.08 10.90 -3.66
C GLY A 231 -4.84 10.14 -4.97
N ARG A 232 -5.42 8.93 -5.12
CA ARG A 232 -5.51 8.20 -6.39
C ARG A 232 -6.83 8.52 -7.07
#